data_AF-A0A1F1UDF0-F1
#
_entry.id   AF-A0A1F1UDF0-F1
#
_cell.length_a   1.000
_cell.length_b   1.000
_cell.length_c   1.000
_cell.angle_alpha   90.00
_cell.angle_beta   90.00
_cell.angle_gamma   90.00
#
_symmetry.space_group_name_H-M   'P 1'
#
loop_
_entity.id
_entity.type
_entity.pdbx_description
1 polymer ?
#
loop_
_entity_poly.entity_id
_entity_poly.type
_entity_poly.pdbx_seq_one_letter_code
_entity_poly.pdbx_strand_id
1 'polypeptide(L)'
;MALTPDDVVNKRFQPTKFREGYDQDEVDDFLDEVVEELRRLNDENAELRRQLAECQEGNVVPAPVSATSETADHDVPEPVMPVSAATEATFPVSTSGGGTADEAAGVLQMAQRLHDEYVNQGAQERDRIVSEAQAQAQSLVSDAEAAAKKTTDDAEETKRRTLDDLAQKKSMLEDEIEDLKAFEADYRGRLRNYIADQLSDLDGQTPISAQI
;
A
#
# COMPACT_ATOMS: atom_id res chain seq x y z
N MET A 1 -4.72 -6.13 -27.05
CA MET A 1 -3.34 -6.61 -27.30
C MET A 1 -2.56 -6.10 -26.11
N ALA A 2 -1.88 -6.95 -25.34
CA ALA A 2 -1.38 -6.53 -24.03
C ALA A 2 -0.27 -5.49 -24.17
N LEU A 3 -0.47 -4.29 -23.64
CA LEU A 3 0.59 -3.30 -23.47
C LEU A 3 1.65 -3.90 -22.56
N THR A 4 2.87 -4.02 -23.08
CA THR A 4 4.00 -4.39 -22.25
C THR A 4 4.59 -3.15 -21.58
N PRO A 5 5.30 -3.31 -20.44
CA PRO A 5 6.01 -2.19 -19.82
C PRO A 5 7.00 -1.50 -20.80
N ASP A 6 7.57 -2.25 -21.74
CA ASP A 6 8.45 -1.71 -22.78
C ASP A 6 7.71 -0.82 -23.78
N ASP A 7 6.43 -1.09 -24.04
CA ASP A 7 5.59 -0.26 -24.93
C ASP A 7 5.28 1.10 -24.30
N VAL A 8 5.17 1.16 -22.97
CA VAL A 8 4.95 2.43 -22.24
C VAL A 8 6.18 3.32 -22.30
N VAL A 9 7.38 2.74 -22.13
CA VAL A 9 8.65 3.48 -22.16
C VAL A 9 8.96 3.99 -23.57
N ASN A 10 8.59 3.22 -24.60
CA ASN A 10 8.85 3.58 -25.99
C ASN A 10 7.74 4.43 -26.62
N LYS A 11 6.62 4.69 -25.92
CA LYS A 11 5.52 5.51 -26.43
C LYS A 11 6.00 6.94 -26.68
N ARG A 12 5.82 7.42 -27.92
CA ARG A 12 6.08 8.80 -28.32
C ARG A 12 4.78 9.47 -28.72
N PHE A 13 4.39 10.49 -27.96
CA PHE A 13 3.22 11.32 -28.23
C PHE A 13 3.51 12.38 -29.30
N GLN A 14 2.52 12.74 -30.09
CA GLN A 14 2.67 13.78 -31.10
C GLN A 14 2.65 15.17 -30.45
N PRO A 15 3.56 16.09 -30.83
CA PRO A 15 3.48 17.48 -30.38
C PRO A 15 2.35 18.21 -31.11
N THR A 16 1.63 19.09 -30.40
CA THR A 16 0.54 19.86 -31.00
C THR A 16 1.06 20.93 -31.97
N LYS A 17 0.35 21.15 -33.09
CA LYS A 17 0.79 22.02 -34.20
C LYS A 17 0.97 23.51 -33.85
N PHE A 18 0.41 23.97 -32.73
CA PHE A 18 0.36 25.40 -32.39
C PHE A 18 0.72 25.73 -30.93
N ARG A 19 1.04 24.73 -30.09
CA ARG A 19 1.44 24.94 -28.70
C ARG A 19 2.55 23.95 -28.32
N GLU A 20 3.45 24.37 -27.45
CA GLU A 20 4.40 23.46 -26.81
C GLU A 20 3.61 22.54 -25.88
N GLY A 21 3.49 21.26 -26.25
CA GLY A 21 2.73 20.27 -25.50
C GLY A 21 2.34 19.06 -26.33
N TYR A 22 1.94 18.01 -25.63
CA TYR A 22 1.36 16.80 -26.20
C TYR A 22 -0.15 16.96 -26.39
N ASP A 23 -0.71 16.23 -27.35
CA ASP A 23 -2.16 16.16 -27.51
C ASP A 23 -2.77 15.49 -26.27
N GLN A 24 -3.68 16.19 -25.60
CA GLN A 24 -4.28 15.71 -24.35
C GLN A 24 -5.12 14.47 -24.60
N ASP A 25 -5.86 14.42 -25.70
CA ASP A 25 -6.74 13.28 -26.02
C ASP A 25 -5.89 12.02 -26.31
N GLU A 26 -4.74 12.16 -27.00
CA GLU A 26 -3.81 11.04 -27.26
C GLU A 26 -3.16 10.52 -25.96
N VAL A 27 -2.86 11.41 -25.03
CA VAL A 27 -2.32 11.05 -23.72
C VAL A 27 -3.38 10.34 -22.89
N ASP A 28 -4.60 10.87 -22.85
CA ASP A 28 -5.71 10.32 -22.08
C ASP A 28 -6.12 8.92 -22.59
N ASP A 29 -6.24 8.73 -23.91
CA ASP A 29 -6.51 7.42 -24.53
C ASP A 29 -5.43 6.37 -24.16
N PHE A 30 -4.17 6.79 -24.12
CA PHE A 30 -3.07 5.91 -23.74
C PHE A 30 -3.06 5.59 -22.25
N LEU A 31 -3.39 6.55 -21.39
CA LEU A 31 -3.50 6.33 -19.95
C LEU A 31 -4.62 5.34 -19.62
N ASP A 32 -5.75 5.40 -20.33
CA ASP A 32 -6.84 4.44 -20.17
C ASP A 32 -6.39 3.01 -20.52
N GLU A 33 -5.67 2.83 -21.63
CA GLU A 33 -5.12 1.54 -22.05
C GLU A 33 -4.12 0.96 -21.01
N VAL A 34 -3.27 1.83 -20.43
CA VAL A 34 -2.32 1.44 -19.36
C VAL A 34 -3.05 1.05 -18.07
N VAL A 35 -4.10 1.77 -17.70
CA VAL A 35 -4.88 1.47 -16.49
C VAL A 35 -5.62 0.15 -16.62
N GLU A 36 -6.20 -0.15 -17.78
CA GLU A 36 -6.85 -1.44 -18.04
C GLU A 36 -5.87 -2.61 -17.92
N GLU A 37 -4.68 -2.51 -18.53
CA GLU A 37 -3.68 -3.57 -18.45
C GLU A 37 -3.04 -3.69 -17.05
N LEU A 38 -2.83 -2.60 -16.31
CA LEU A 38 -2.37 -2.69 -14.92
C LEU A 38 -3.41 -3.32 -13.99
N ARG A 39 -4.71 -3.09 -14.22
CA ARG A 39 -5.77 -3.78 -13.48
C ARG A 39 -5.77 -5.26 -13.81
N ARG A 40 -5.73 -5.60 -15.10
CA ARG A 40 -5.65 -6.99 -15.56
C ARG A 40 -4.43 -7.73 -15.00
N LEU A 41 -3.23 -7.13 -15.03
CA LEU A 41 -2.02 -7.73 -14.49
C LEU A 41 -2.06 -7.87 -12.97
N ASN A 42 -2.72 -6.95 -12.25
CA ASN A 42 -2.92 -7.08 -10.81
C ASN A 42 -3.91 -8.20 -10.47
N ASP A 43 -5.01 -8.30 -11.22
CA ASP A 43 -6.00 -9.36 -11.05
C ASP A 43 -5.39 -10.73 -11.37
N GLU A 44 -4.61 -10.84 -12.44
CA GLU A 44 -3.88 -12.05 -12.81
C GLU A 44 -2.80 -12.39 -11.76
N ASN A 45 -2.08 -11.41 -11.22
CA ASN A 45 -1.14 -11.66 -10.11
C ASN A 45 -1.86 -12.09 -8.82
N ALA A 46 -3.01 -11.50 -8.52
CA ALA A 46 -3.81 -11.88 -7.36
C ALA A 46 -4.32 -13.32 -7.50
N GLU A 47 -4.80 -13.68 -8.69
CA GLU A 47 -5.26 -15.03 -9.00
C GLU A 47 -4.10 -16.04 -9.01
N LEU A 48 -2.96 -15.71 -9.60
CA LEU A 48 -1.76 -16.57 -9.56
C LEU A 48 -1.24 -16.75 -8.12
N ARG A 49 -1.28 -15.70 -7.29
CA ARG A 49 -0.93 -15.81 -5.87
C ARG A 49 -1.93 -16.68 -5.11
N ARG A 50 -3.23 -16.58 -5.43
CA ARG A 50 -4.27 -17.45 -4.87
C ARG A 50 -4.05 -18.90 -5.27
N GLN A 51 -3.79 -19.16 -6.56
CA GLN A 51 -3.49 -20.50 -7.08
C GLN A 51 -2.20 -21.08 -6.49
N LEU A 52 -1.17 -20.26 -6.28
CA LEU A 52 0.05 -20.69 -5.60
C LEU A 52 -0.19 -20.99 -4.12
N ALA A 53 -1.03 -20.21 -3.43
CA ALA A 53 -1.43 -20.52 -2.06
C ALA A 53 -2.21 -21.84 -1.99
N GLU A 54 -3.18 -22.05 -2.88
CA GLU A 54 -3.96 -23.29 -2.98
C GLU A 54 -3.09 -24.50 -3.37
N CYS A 55 -2.08 -24.32 -4.23
CA CYS A 55 -1.13 -25.37 -4.59
C CYS A 55 -0.08 -25.62 -3.50
N GLN A 56 0.31 -24.61 -2.72
CA GLN A 56 1.15 -24.79 -1.54
C GLN A 56 0.39 -25.51 -0.42
N GLU A 57 -0.90 -25.22 -0.25
CA GLU A 57 -1.81 -25.97 0.61
C GLU A 57 -2.09 -27.38 0.06
N GLY A 58 -2.12 -27.57 -1.26
CA GLY A 58 -2.32 -28.86 -1.92
C GLY A 58 -1.06 -29.74 -2.07
N ASN A 59 0.14 -29.16 -1.95
CA ASN A 59 1.42 -29.88 -1.98
C ASN A 59 1.89 -30.31 -0.57
N VAL A 60 1.02 -30.22 0.42
CA VAL A 60 1.17 -30.90 1.72
C VAL A 60 0.06 -31.95 1.85
N VAL A 61 0.37 -33.21 1.55
CA VAL A 61 -0.51 -34.33 1.88
C VAL A 61 0.34 -35.55 2.29
N PRO A 62 -0.07 -36.38 3.29
CA PRO A 62 -1.28 -36.35 4.14
C PRO A 62 -0.94 -36.26 5.66
N ALA A 63 -1.80 -36.13 6.69
CA ALA A 63 -3.25 -36.03 7.00
C ALA A 63 -3.36 -36.00 8.57
N PRO A 64 -4.55 -35.99 9.22
CA PRO A 64 -5.70 -35.09 9.14
C PRO A 64 -6.21 -34.64 10.55
N VAL A 65 -7.01 -33.56 10.63
CA VAL A 65 -8.25 -33.38 11.46
C VAL A 65 -8.66 -31.90 11.36
N SER A 66 -9.79 -31.54 10.72
CA SER A 66 -11.15 -31.49 11.30
C SER A 66 -11.30 -30.55 12.49
N ALA A 67 -11.78 -29.32 12.26
CA ALA A 67 -12.92 -28.71 12.96
C ALA A 67 -13.14 -27.24 12.52
N THR A 68 -14.14 -27.00 11.67
CA THR A 68 -15.05 -25.85 11.85
C THR A 68 -16.47 -26.34 11.65
N SER A 69 -17.27 -26.12 12.67
CA SER A 69 -18.71 -26.35 12.71
C SER A 69 -19.44 -25.42 11.75
N GLU A 70 -20.37 -25.98 10.98
CA GLU A 70 -21.47 -25.23 10.37
C GLU A 70 -22.76 -25.90 10.85
N THR A 71 -23.62 -25.10 11.50
CA THR A 71 -24.91 -25.49 12.06
C THR A 71 -26.05 -24.85 11.28
N ALA A 72 -27.17 -25.60 11.23
CA ALA A 72 -28.56 -25.22 10.89
C ALA A 72 -28.94 -25.39 9.41
N ASP A 73 -29.65 -26.47 9.07
CA ASP A 73 -31.13 -26.63 9.04
C ASP A 73 -31.63 -26.41 7.59
N HIS A 74 -32.49 -27.21 6.95
CA HIS A 74 -33.48 -28.20 7.38
C HIS A 74 -33.95 -29.02 6.14
N ASP A 75 -34.78 -30.05 6.37
CA ASP A 75 -35.80 -30.63 5.46
C ASP A 75 -35.54 -32.01 4.77
N VAL A 76 -35.63 -33.10 5.57
CA VAL A 76 -36.65 -34.21 5.59
C VAL A 76 -37.40 -34.55 4.27
N PRO A 77 -37.80 -35.82 3.89
CA PRO A 77 -37.97 -37.06 4.70
C PRO A 77 -37.45 -38.41 4.12
N GLU A 78 -37.41 -39.38 5.04
CA GLU A 78 -37.50 -40.85 4.92
C GLU A 78 -38.40 -41.40 3.78
N PRO A 79 -38.14 -42.62 3.21
CA PRO A 79 -38.04 -43.86 4.01
C PRO A 79 -37.05 -44.92 3.49
N VAL A 80 -36.53 -45.77 4.40
CA VAL A 80 -36.66 -47.25 4.39
C VAL A 80 -35.85 -47.88 5.53
N MET A 81 -36.57 -48.48 6.49
CA MET A 81 -36.09 -49.68 7.20
C MET A 81 -36.52 -50.93 6.40
N PRO A 82 -36.07 -52.17 6.73
CA PRO A 82 -34.96 -52.60 7.60
C PRO A 82 -34.05 -53.65 6.91
N VAL A 83 -32.78 -53.80 7.30
CA VAL A 83 -32.15 -55.13 7.46
C VAL A 83 -30.81 -55.03 8.20
N SER A 84 -30.83 -55.58 9.42
CA SER A 84 -29.87 -56.54 9.97
C SER A 84 -28.44 -56.53 9.42
N ALA A 85 -27.49 -56.10 10.25
CA ALA A 85 -26.36 -56.93 10.67
C ALA A 85 -25.53 -56.15 11.70
N ALA A 86 -25.91 -56.29 12.97
CA ALA A 86 -24.94 -56.20 14.04
C ALA A 86 -23.91 -57.33 13.80
N THR A 87 -22.77 -56.97 13.21
CA THR A 87 -21.56 -57.77 13.31
C THR A 87 -20.69 -57.10 14.36
N GLU A 88 -20.62 -57.79 15.49
CA GLU A 88 -19.74 -57.56 16.61
C GLU A 88 -18.30 -57.28 16.13
N ALA A 89 -17.78 -56.09 16.46
CA ALA A 89 -16.35 -55.95 16.65
C ALA A 89 -16.02 -56.64 17.98
N THR A 90 -15.84 -57.95 17.86
CA THR A 90 -15.17 -58.81 18.83
C THR A 90 -13.79 -58.21 19.10
N PHE A 91 -13.66 -57.48 20.21
CA PHE A 91 -12.37 -57.43 20.88
C PHE A 91 -11.99 -58.89 21.19
N PRO A 92 -10.81 -59.38 20.80
CA PRO A 92 -10.34 -60.61 21.38
C PRO A 92 -10.15 -60.33 22.87
N VAL A 93 -11.10 -60.79 23.69
CA VAL A 93 -10.85 -60.95 25.12
C VAL A 93 -9.78 -62.02 25.22
N SER A 94 -8.52 -61.60 25.26
CA SER A 94 -7.43 -62.46 25.65
C SER A 94 -7.70 -62.87 27.08
N THR A 95 -8.24 -64.08 27.20
CA THR A 95 -8.19 -64.88 28.41
C THR A 95 -6.75 -65.30 28.62
N SER A 96 -5.97 -64.45 29.27
CA SER A 96 -4.82 -64.90 30.05
C SER A 96 -5.18 -64.72 31.52
N GLY A 97 -5.68 -65.81 32.11
CA GLY A 97 -5.74 -65.94 33.54
C GLY A 97 -4.36 -65.73 34.16
N GLY A 98 -4.32 -64.95 35.24
CA GLY A 98 -3.19 -64.92 36.16
C GLY A 98 -2.03 -63.99 35.80
N GLY A 99 -2.29 -62.76 35.36
CA GLY A 99 -1.34 -61.65 35.52
C GLY A 99 -1.66 -60.95 36.85
N THR A 100 -0.70 -60.86 37.76
CA THR A 100 -0.87 -60.27 39.09
C THR A 100 -1.44 -58.84 38.99
N ALA A 101 -2.34 -58.41 39.88
CA ALA A 101 -2.88 -57.04 39.93
C ALA A 101 -1.79 -55.94 39.93
N ASP A 102 -0.59 -56.31 40.35
CA ASP A 102 0.64 -55.50 40.33
C ASP A 102 1.12 -55.15 38.90
N GLU A 103 0.90 -56.03 37.92
CA GLU A 103 1.30 -55.83 36.52
C GLU A 103 0.37 -54.84 35.79
N ALA A 104 -0.94 -54.90 36.07
CA ALA A 104 -1.91 -53.93 35.57
C ALA A 104 -1.72 -52.53 36.21
N ALA A 105 -1.36 -52.48 37.49
CA ALA A 105 -1.00 -51.23 38.17
C ALA A 105 0.25 -50.59 37.55
N GLY A 106 1.26 -51.40 37.18
CA GLY A 106 2.45 -50.93 36.47
C GLY A 106 2.15 -50.31 35.10
N VAL A 107 1.25 -50.91 34.32
CA VAL A 107 0.84 -50.36 33.01
C VAL A 107 0.10 -49.03 33.16
N LEU A 108 -0.79 -48.89 34.15
CA LEU A 108 -1.47 -47.63 34.43
C LEU A 108 -0.51 -46.53 34.88
N GLN A 109 0.49 -46.86 35.71
CA GLN A 109 1.51 -45.91 36.13
C GLN A 109 2.40 -45.46 34.97
N MET A 110 2.72 -46.38 34.05
CA MET A 110 3.43 -46.04 32.81
C MET A 110 2.58 -45.17 31.89
N ALA A 111 1.28 -45.45 31.75
CA ALA A 111 0.36 -44.65 30.96
C ALA A 111 0.20 -43.23 31.53
N GLN A 112 0.10 -43.08 32.84
CA GLN A 112 0.05 -41.76 33.50
C GLN A 112 1.34 -40.98 33.28
N ARG A 113 2.51 -41.62 33.42
CA ARG A 113 3.80 -40.98 33.16
C ARG A 113 3.94 -40.53 31.72
N LEU A 114 3.53 -41.37 30.77
CA LEU A 114 3.55 -41.02 29.35
C LEU A 114 2.60 -39.84 29.06
N HIS A 115 1.43 -39.83 29.68
CA HIS A 115 0.50 -38.70 29.58
C HIS A 115 1.11 -37.41 30.11
N ASP A 116 1.68 -37.43 31.31
CA ASP A 116 2.36 -36.26 31.90
C ASP A 116 3.50 -35.77 31.00
N GLU A 117 4.24 -36.69 30.37
CA GLU A 117 5.28 -36.36 29.40
C GLU A 117 4.70 -35.66 28.16
N TYR A 118 3.63 -36.19 27.55
CA TYR A 118 2.97 -35.54 26.41
C TYR A 118 2.38 -34.17 26.77
N VAL A 119 1.82 -34.01 27.97
CA VAL A 119 1.31 -32.72 28.45
C VAL A 119 2.46 -31.72 28.59
N ASN A 120 3.59 -32.13 29.15
CA ASN A 120 4.77 -31.27 29.28
C ASN A 120 5.38 -30.91 27.92
N GLN A 121 5.47 -31.87 26.99
CA GLN A 121 5.93 -31.62 25.62
C GLN A 121 4.99 -30.65 24.89
N GLY A 122 3.68 -30.84 25.01
CA GLY A 122 2.68 -29.92 24.45
C GLY A 122 2.76 -28.52 25.04
N ALA A 123 2.98 -28.40 26.35
CA ALA A 123 3.19 -27.11 27.01
C ALA A 123 4.45 -26.40 26.50
N GLN A 124 5.57 -27.12 26.36
CA GLN A 124 6.82 -26.58 25.83
C GLN A 124 6.68 -26.12 24.37
N GLU A 125 6.02 -26.91 23.52
CA GLU A 125 5.81 -26.55 22.13
C GLU A 125 4.88 -25.34 21.98
N ARG A 126 3.81 -25.29 22.78
CA ARG A 126 2.96 -24.09 22.86
C ARG A 126 3.77 -22.86 23.25
N ASP A 127 4.56 -22.95 24.31
CA ASP A 127 5.32 -21.81 24.82
C ASP A 127 6.39 -21.36 23.81
N ARG A 128 6.99 -22.31 23.07
CA ARG A 128 7.89 -22.02 21.94
C ARG A 128 7.17 -21.26 20.83
N ILE A 129 6.04 -21.76 20.35
CA ILE A 129 5.25 -21.11 19.27
C ILE A 129 4.80 -19.72 19.71
N VAL A 130 4.34 -19.57 20.96
CA VAL A 130 3.93 -18.27 21.49
C VAL A 130 5.10 -17.30 21.53
N SER A 131 6.29 -17.75 21.97
CA SER A 131 7.48 -16.89 22.01
C SER A 131 7.95 -16.48 20.62
N GLU A 132 7.89 -17.39 19.65
CA GLU A 132 8.26 -17.13 18.25
C GLU A 132 7.27 -16.16 17.59
N ALA A 133 5.96 -16.40 17.75
CA ALA A 133 4.92 -15.51 17.25
C ALA A 133 5.03 -14.11 17.87
N GLN A 134 5.33 -14.01 19.17
CA GLN A 134 5.58 -12.74 19.84
C GLN A 134 6.82 -12.03 19.30
N ALA A 135 7.92 -12.75 19.05
CA ALA A 135 9.13 -12.18 18.47
C ALA A 135 8.89 -11.66 17.04
N GLN A 136 8.18 -12.43 16.22
CA GLN A 136 7.79 -12.02 14.87
C GLN A 136 6.87 -10.80 14.88
N ALA A 137 5.87 -10.78 15.77
CA ALA A 137 4.98 -9.63 15.94
C ALA A 137 5.74 -8.36 16.37
N GLN A 138 6.68 -8.48 17.31
CA GLN A 138 7.52 -7.36 17.74
C GLN A 138 8.41 -6.84 16.61
N SER A 139 9.02 -7.74 15.81
CA SER A 139 9.80 -7.36 14.63
C SER A 139 8.94 -6.60 13.62
N LEU A 140 7.76 -7.13 13.30
CA LEU A 140 6.84 -6.52 12.34
C LEU A 140 6.39 -5.13 12.81
N VAL A 141 6.07 -4.97 14.11
CA VAL A 141 5.72 -3.67 14.68
C VAL A 141 6.90 -2.71 14.58
N SER A 142 8.12 -3.13 14.93
CA SER A 142 9.29 -2.25 14.83
C SER A 142 9.63 -1.86 13.39
N ASP A 143 9.45 -2.77 12.43
CA ASP A 143 9.65 -2.50 11.00
C ASP A 143 8.60 -1.53 10.47
N ALA A 144 7.33 -1.71 10.88
CA ALA A 144 6.24 -0.81 10.55
C ALA A 144 6.44 0.59 11.15
N GLU A 145 6.89 0.67 12.41
CA GLU A 145 7.23 1.94 13.07
C GLU A 145 8.41 2.65 12.39
N ALA A 146 9.45 1.90 12.00
CA ALA A 146 10.59 2.45 11.27
C ALA A 146 10.18 2.96 9.87
N ALA A 147 9.33 2.23 9.17
CA ALA A 147 8.78 2.65 7.88
C ALA A 147 7.90 3.89 8.01
N ALA A 148 7.02 3.94 9.03
CA ALA A 148 6.18 5.10 9.32
C ALA A 148 7.02 6.33 9.67
N LYS A 149 8.06 6.17 10.48
CA LYS A 149 8.97 7.27 10.80
C LYS A 149 9.70 7.80 9.56
N LYS A 150 10.17 6.90 8.69
CA LYS A 150 10.83 7.29 7.46
C LYS A 150 9.89 8.11 6.55
N THR A 151 8.65 7.66 6.37
CA THR A 151 7.69 8.39 5.53
C THR A 151 7.31 9.75 6.12
N THR A 152 7.26 9.88 7.45
CA THR A 152 7.06 11.18 8.09
C THR A 152 8.26 12.10 7.90
N ASP A 153 9.48 11.58 8.04
CA ASP A 153 10.71 12.36 7.85
C ASP A 153 10.81 12.87 6.38
N ASP A 154 10.54 12.00 5.40
CA ASP A 154 10.51 12.35 3.97
C ASP A 154 9.42 13.42 3.67
N ALA A 155 8.25 13.31 4.30
CA ALA A 155 7.17 14.29 4.16
C ALA A 155 7.53 15.65 4.79
N GLU A 156 8.23 15.66 5.93
CA GLU A 156 8.70 16.89 6.56
C GLU A 156 9.81 17.58 5.75
N GLU A 157 10.73 16.80 5.17
CA GLU A 157 11.79 17.34 4.31
C GLU A 157 11.21 17.98 3.04
N THR A 158 10.29 17.30 2.36
CA THR A 158 9.62 17.83 1.16
C THR A 158 8.79 19.08 1.48
N LYS A 159 8.08 19.08 2.62
CA LYS A 159 7.37 20.28 3.11
C LYS A 159 8.34 21.43 3.36
N ARG A 160 9.45 21.18 4.05
CA ARG A 160 10.44 22.23 4.32
C ARG A 160 11.01 22.80 3.03
N ARG A 161 11.39 21.94 2.10
CA ARG A 161 11.92 22.35 0.79
C ARG A 161 10.93 23.21 0.01
N THR A 162 9.66 22.81 -0.04
CA THR A 162 8.63 23.59 -0.75
C THR A 162 8.35 24.94 -0.10
N LEU A 163 8.42 25.03 1.24
CA LEU A 163 8.29 26.30 1.94
C LEU A 163 9.50 27.22 1.69
N ASP A 164 10.71 26.66 1.67
CA ASP A 164 11.93 27.41 1.37
C ASP A 164 11.89 27.96 -0.07
N ASP A 165 11.49 27.13 -1.04
CA ASP A 165 11.30 27.54 -2.44
C ASP A 165 10.23 28.65 -2.58
N LEU A 166 9.13 28.53 -1.84
CA LEU A 166 8.05 29.53 -1.86
C LEU A 166 8.49 30.85 -1.21
N ALA A 167 9.26 30.78 -0.12
CA ALA A 167 9.82 31.95 0.54
C ALA A 167 10.82 32.68 -0.38
N GLN A 168 11.67 31.94 -1.10
CA GLN A 168 12.60 32.52 -2.07
C GLN A 168 11.86 33.21 -3.22
N LYS A 169 10.86 32.54 -3.81
CA LYS A 169 10.03 33.13 -4.87
C LYS A 169 9.29 34.37 -4.39
N LYS A 170 8.77 34.36 -3.17
CA LYS A 170 8.12 35.52 -2.56
C LYS A 170 9.09 36.69 -2.46
N SER A 171 10.30 36.47 -1.94
CA SER A 171 11.33 37.51 -1.85
C SER A 171 11.69 38.09 -3.23
N MET A 172 11.89 37.23 -4.24
CA MET A 172 12.19 37.67 -5.60
C MET A 172 11.07 38.54 -6.20
N LEU A 173 9.81 38.16 -5.98
CA LEU A 173 8.66 38.94 -6.43
C LEU A 173 8.52 40.26 -5.66
N GLU A 174 8.85 40.27 -4.37
CA GLU A 174 8.87 41.49 -3.56
C GLU A 174 9.93 42.47 -4.08
N ASP A 175 11.14 41.98 -4.40
CA ASP A 175 12.22 42.77 -5.00
C ASP A 175 11.82 43.31 -6.38
N GLU A 176 11.22 42.48 -7.25
CA GLU A 176 10.76 42.91 -8.58
C GLU A 176 9.66 43.98 -8.51
N ILE A 177 8.76 43.89 -7.52
CA ILE A 177 7.73 44.91 -7.27
C ILE A 177 8.39 46.23 -6.83
N GLU A 178 9.42 46.18 -6.00
CA GLU A 178 10.15 47.37 -5.59
C GLU A 178 10.87 48.03 -6.78
N ASP A 179 11.54 47.23 -7.60
CA ASP A 179 12.21 47.69 -8.83
C ASP A 179 11.22 48.33 -9.81
N LEU A 180 10.06 47.71 -10.03
CA LEU A 180 9.01 48.25 -10.91
C LEU A 180 8.45 49.57 -10.39
N LYS A 181 8.26 49.71 -9.07
CA LYS A 181 7.82 50.97 -8.45
C LYS A 181 8.87 52.07 -8.59
N ALA A 182 10.15 51.74 -8.39
CA ALA A 182 11.24 52.67 -8.59
C ALA A 182 11.34 53.12 -10.05
N PHE A 183 11.23 52.18 -10.99
CA PHE A 183 11.18 52.46 -12.42
C PHE A 183 10.01 53.37 -12.80
N GLU A 184 8.81 53.11 -12.28
CA GLU A 184 7.64 53.96 -12.51
C GLU A 184 7.86 55.38 -11.99
N ALA A 185 8.40 55.52 -10.78
CA ALA A 185 8.66 56.82 -10.17
C ALA A 185 9.68 57.64 -10.98
N ASP A 186 10.78 57.01 -11.41
CA ASP A 186 11.79 57.63 -12.26
C ASP A 186 11.23 57.98 -13.66
N TYR A 187 10.48 57.06 -14.29
CA TYR A 187 9.84 57.31 -15.59
C TYR A 187 8.86 58.50 -15.53
N ARG A 188 8.01 58.56 -14.51
CA ARG A 188 7.10 59.70 -14.27
C ARG A 188 7.87 61.00 -14.03
N GLY A 189 8.98 60.94 -13.29
CA GLY A 189 9.87 62.08 -13.07
C GLY A 189 10.47 62.59 -14.38
N ARG A 190 11.03 61.70 -15.21
CA ARG A 190 11.59 62.02 -16.53
C ARG A 190 10.54 62.61 -17.46
N LEU A 191 9.34 62.02 -17.51
CA LEU A 191 8.26 62.53 -18.34
C LEU A 191 7.81 63.93 -17.89
N ARG A 192 7.71 64.16 -16.58
CA ARG A 192 7.38 65.49 -16.04
C ARG A 192 8.42 66.53 -16.42
N ASN A 193 9.70 66.21 -16.27
CA ASN A 193 10.80 67.12 -16.61
C ASN A 193 10.82 67.42 -18.12
N TYR A 194 10.64 66.39 -18.96
CA TYR A 194 10.56 66.58 -20.41
C TYR A 194 9.41 67.50 -20.82
N ILE A 195 8.21 67.29 -20.28
CA ILE A 195 7.06 68.17 -20.58
C ILE A 195 7.30 69.59 -20.08
N ALA A 196 7.89 69.77 -18.89
CA ALA A 196 8.21 71.08 -18.35
C ALA A 196 9.24 71.84 -19.21
N ASP A 197 10.26 71.14 -19.71
CA ASP A 197 11.27 71.67 -20.61
C ASP A 197 10.64 72.11 -21.94
N GLN A 198 9.78 71.27 -22.54
CA GLN A 198 9.04 71.62 -23.75
C GLN A 198 8.11 72.84 -23.57
N LEU A 199 7.46 72.98 -22.42
CA LEU A 199 6.64 74.15 -22.12
C LEU A 199 7.50 75.42 -21.96
N SER A 200 8.63 75.32 -21.26
CA SER A 200 9.58 76.43 -21.11
C SER A 200 10.14 76.90 -22.46
N ASP A 201 10.48 75.97 -23.35
CA ASP A 201 10.95 76.29 -24.70
C ASP A 201 9.87 77.00 -25.52
N LEU A 202 8.61 76.58 -25.41
CA LEU A 202 7.48 77.25 -26.09
C LEU A 202 7.25 78.67 -25.55
N ASP A 203 7.28 78.85 -24.23
CA ASP A 203 7.16 80.17 -23.60
C ASP A 203 8.33 81.09 -24.01
N GLY A 204 9.54 80.54 -24.11
CA GLY A 204 10.73 81.25 -24.59
C GLY A 204 10.71 81.57 -26.10
N GLN A 205 10.03 80.74 -26.90
CA GLN A 205 9.83 80.97 -28.33
C GLN A 205 8.72 82.00 -28.63
N THR A 206 7.82 82.32 -27.68
CA THR A 206 6.85 83.41 -27.85
C THR A 206 7.62 84.73 -28.06
N PRO A 207 7.66 85.27 -29.28
CA PRO A 207 8.60 86.33 -29.60
C PRO A 207 8.16 87.63 -28.95
N ILE A 208 9.14 88.40 -28.46
CA ILE A 208 9.08 89.83 -28.08
C ILE A 208 8.57 90.65 -29.28
N SER A 209 7.28 90.52 -29.59
CA SER A 209 6.57 91.17 -30.70
C SER A 209 5.57 92.16 -30.14
N ALA A 210 5.98 92.91 -29.12
CA ALA A 210 5.20 93.97 -28.51
C ALA A 210 6.09 95.16 -28.12
N GLN A 211 6.96 95.59 -29.06
CA GLN A 211 7.61 96.89 -29.02
C GLN A 211 7.65 97.48 -30.44
N ILE A 212 6.50 97.99 -30.91
CA ILE A 212 6.40 99.12 -31.84
C ILE A 212 5.19 99.94 -31.39
#